data_AF-A0A3F2ZYV3-F1
#
_entry.id   AF-A0A3F2ZYV3-F1
#
_cell.length_a   1.000
_cell.length_b   1.000
_cell.length_c   1.000
_cell.angle_alpha   90.00
_cell.angle_beta   90.00
_cell.angle_gamma   90.00
#
_symmetry.space_group_name_H-M   'P 1'
#
loop_
_entity.id
_entity.type
_entity.pdbx_description
1 polymer ?
#
loop_
_entity_poly.entity_id
_entity_poly.type
_entity_poly.pdbx_seq_one_letter_code
_entity_poly.pdbx_strand_id
1 'polypeptide(L)'
;MNYFTNSKYENIIKLLCKYKGLSEYEMIKIMGDNECRYLLFLLLRKYNCIEIENLKKDFNISDYEGICNNIEEAEKKLLLNKKIRDMFFEAGEILDNIK
;
A
#
# COMPACT_ATOMS: atom_id res chain seq x y z
N MET A 1 19.04 -12.40 16.33
CA MET A 1 19.15 -11.75 15.02
C MET A 1 18.10 -10.66 14.94
N ASN A 2 18.51 -9.39 14.86
CA ASN A 2 17.59 -8.27 14.71
C ASN A 2 17.16 -8.19 13.24
N TYR A 3 16.03 -8.80 12.92
CA TYR A 3 15.36 -8.56 11.66
C TYR A 3 14.60 -7.24 11.80
N PHE A 4 15.21 -6.13 11.35
CA PHE A 4 14.41 -4.98 10.92
C PHE A 4 13.64 -5.41 9.67
N THR A 5 12.59 -6.22 9.83
CA THR A 5 11.56 -6.33 8.79
C THR A 5 10.94 -4.94 8.64
N ASN A 6 10.71 -4.55 7.39
CA ASN A 6 10.34 -3.22 6.95
C ASN A 6 9.09 -2.69 7.69
N SER A 7 9.25 -2.05 8.85
CA SER A 7 8.13 -1.69 9.75
C SER A 7 7.10 -0.81 9.05
N LYS A 8 7.51 0.01 8.09
CA LYS A 8 6.62 0.84 7.28
C LYS A 8 5.74 0.00 6.34
N TYR A 9 6.26 -1.06 5.72
CA TYR A 9 5.46 -1.97 4.88
C TYR A 9 4.32 -2.59 5.68
N GLU A 10 4.63 -3.18 6.83
CA GLU A 10 3.62 -3.79 7.71
C GLU A 10 2.60 -2.74 8.21
N ASN A 11 3.07 -1.56 8.60
CA ASN A 11 2.19 -0.47 9.04
C ASN A 11 1.25 0.02 7.94
N ILE A 12 1.71 0.08 6.68
CA ILE A 12 0.87 0.41 5.53
C ILE A 12 -0.24 -0.63 5.39
N ILE A 13 0.09 -1.92 5.42
CA ILE A 13 -0.89 -3.00 5.30
C ILE A 13 -1.92 -2.92 6.44
N LYS A 14 -1.46 -2.79 7.70
CA LYS A 14 -2.33 -2.69 8.87
C LYS A 14 -3.29 -1.51 8.77
N LEU A 15 -2.79 -0.35 8.31
CA LEU A 15 -3.62 0.83 8.10
C LEU A 15 -4.71 0.58 7.05
N LEU A 16 -4.36 -0.01 5.92
CA LEU A 16 -5.31 -0.30 4.84
C LEU A 16 -6.33 -1.37 5.24
N CYS A 17 -5.92 -2.40 5.97
CA CYS A 17 -6.85 -3.35 6.57
C CYS A 17 -7.84 -2.66 7.51
N LYS A 18 -7.36 -1.75 8.38
CA LYS A 18 -8.22 -0.97 9.29
C LYS A 18 -9.23 -0.11 8.53
N TYR A 19 -8.83 0.56 7.45
CA TYR A 19 -9.75 1.35 6.61
C TYR A 19 -10.88 0.50 6.00
N LYS A 20 -10.63 -0.78 5.75
CA LYS A 20 -11.63 -1.71 5.21
C LYS A 20 -12.35 -2.57 6.25
N GLY A 21 -11.99 -2.45 7.53
CA GLY A 21 -12.47 -3.34 8.58
C GLY A 21 -12.03 -4.80 8.38
N LEU A 22 -10.88 -5.01 7.73
CA LEU A 22 -10.30 -6.32 7.47
C LEU A 22 -9.35 -6.73 8.60
N SER A 23 -9.25 -8.03 8.83
CA SER A 23 -8.16 -8.60 9.61
C SER A 23 -6.86 -8.68 8.78
N GLU A 24 -5.71 -8.86 9.44
CA GLU A 24 -4.42 -9.05 8.75
C GLU A 24 -4.42 -10.31 7.85
N TYR A 25 -5.14 -11.37 8.25
CA TYR A 25 -5.31 -12.59 7.46
C TYR A 25 -6.09 -12.37 6.15
N GLU A 26 -6.79 -11.25 6.04
CA GLU A 26 -7.59 -10.89 4.87
C GLU A 26 -6.91 -9.80 4.03
N MET A 27 -5.64 -9.47 4.29
CA MET A 27 -4.93 -8.38 3.62
C MET A 27 -4.94 -8.49 2.09
N ILE A 28 -4.95 -9.71 1.53
CA ILE A 28 -5.06 -9.94 0.09
C ILE A 28 -6.30 -9.26 -0.53
N LYS A 29 -7.38 -9.06 0.25
CA LYS A 29 -8.61 -8.39 -0.19
C LYS A 29 -8.40 -6.90 -0.49
N ILE A 30 -7.31 -6.28 -0.02
CA ILE A 30 -6.89 -4.91 -0.41
C ILE A 30 -6.83 -4.80 -1.94
N MET A 31 -6.38 -5.85 -2.63
CA MET A 31 -6.24 -5.85 -4.09
C MET A 31 -7.58 -5.85 -4.85
N GLY A 32 -8.66 -6.29 -4.20
CA GLY A 32 -10.00 -6.33 -4.77
C GLY A 32 -10.72 -4.98 -4.75
N ASP A 33 -10.22 -4.02 -3.98
CA ASP A 33 -10.74 -2.65 -3.95
C ASP A 33 -9.79 -1.69 -4.64
N ASN A 34 -10.27 -1.01 -5.68
CA ASN A 34 -9.43 -0.14 -6.47
C ASN A 34 -8.83 1.01 -5.63
N GLU A 35 -9.60 1.61 -4.72
CA GLU A 35 -9.11 2.75 -3.91
C GLU A 35 -7.98 2.32 -2.97
N CYS A 36 -8.18 1.23 -2.23
CA CYS A 36 -7.16 0.67 -1.35
C CYS A 36 -5.94 0.13 -2.12
N ARG A 37 -6.15 -0.47 -3.29
CA ARG A 37 -5.04 -0.89 -4.16
C ARG A 37 -4.21 0.32 -4.60
N TYR A 38 -4.84 1.42 -5.04
CA TYR A 38 -4.09 2.63 -5.39
C TYR A 38 -3.33 3.19 -4.19
N LEU A 39 -3.98 3.26 -3.01
CA LEU A 39 -3.34 3.71 -1.79
C LEU A 39 -2.15 2.84 -1.39
N LEU A 40 -2.26 1.51 -1.52
CA LEU A 40 -1.16 0.58 -1.27
C LEU A 40 0.07 0.99 -2.09
N PHE A 41 -0.07 1.08 -3.42
CA PHE A 41 1.09 1.38 -4.28
C PHE A 41 1.64 2.79 -4.07
N LEU A 42 0.78 3.79 -3.85
CA LEU A 42 1.23 5.16 -3.55
C LEU A 42 2.04 5.21 -2.25
N LEU A 43 1.58 4.55 -1.19
CA LEU A 43 2.26 4.55 0.11
C LEU A 43 3.55 3.74 0.07
N LEU A 44 3.54 2.56 -0.58
CA LEU A 44 4.75 1.79 -0.79
C LEU A 44 5.80 2.59 -1.56
N ARG A 45 5.38 3.37 -2.57
CA ARG A 45 6.26 4.26 -3.31
C ARG A 45 6.79 5.40 -2.44
N LYS A 46 5.93 6.08 -1.66
CA LYS A 46 6.30 7.19 -0.76
C LYS A 46 7.38 6.77 0.24
N TYR A 47 7.25 5.58 0.82
CA TYR A 47 8.15 5.08 1.87
C TYR A 47 9.26 4.15 1.36
N ASN A 48 9.44 4.01 0.04
CA ASN A 48 10.41 3.12 -0.58
C ASN A 48 10.30 1.65 -0.12
N CYS A 49 9.06 1.15 0.05
CA CYS A 49 8.75 -0.21 0.50
C CYS A 49 8.37 -1.17 -0.64
N ILE A 50 8.77 -0.87 -1.88
CA ILE A 50 8.47 -1.73 -3.03
C ILE A 50 9.51 -2.85 -3.10
N GLU A 51 9.14 -4.02 -2.59
CA GLU A 51 9.93 -5.25 -2.67
C GLU A 51 9.11 -6.35 -3.34
N ILE A 52 9.59 -6.84 -4.50
CA ILE A 52 8.86 -7.81 -5.33
C ILE A 52 8.56 -9.10 -4.56
N GLU A 53 9.48 -9.56 -3.73
CA GLU A 53 9.30 -10.80 -2.96
C GLU A 53 8.15 -10.68 -1.95
N ASN A 54 8.03 -9.55 -1.25
CA ASN A 54 6.93 -9.29 -0.33
C ASN A 54 5.61 -9.18 -1.07
N LEU A 55 5.57 -8.42 -2.18
CA LEU A 55 4.37 -8.26 -3.00
C LEU A 55 3.91 -9.57 -3.64
N LYS A 56 4.84 -10.43 -4.03
CA LYS A 56 4.55 -11.77 -4.55
C LYS A 56 3.95 -12.64 -3.45
N LYS A 57 4.53 -12.63 -2.25
CA LYS A 57 4.07 -13.43 -1.12
C LYS A 57 2.69 -12.99 -0.60
N ASP A 58 2.51 -11.69 -0.44
CA ASP A 58 1.36 -11.12 0.27
C ASP A 58 0.19 -10.77 -0.65
N PHE A 59 0.49 -10.41 -1.90
CA PHE A 59 -0.49 -9.91 -2.88
C PHE A 59 -0.53 -10.71 -4.20
N ASN A 60 0.27 -11.76 -4.32
CA ASN A 60 0.38 -12.59 -5.53
C ASN A 60 0.76 -11.79 -6.80
N ILE A 61 1.58 -10.74 -6.65
CA ILE A 61 2.09 -9.94 -7.77
C ILE A 61 3.50 -10.40 -8.09
N SER A 62 3.64 -11.12 -9.18
CA SER A 62 4.87 -11.88 -9.47
C SER A 62 5.80 -11.21 -10.49
N ASP A 63 5.37 -10.13 -11.14
CA ASP A 63 6.15 -9.45 -12.17
C ASP A 63 6.37 -7.95 -11.89
N TYR A 64 7.52 -7.46 -12.34
CA TYR A 64 7.90 -6.06 -12.21
C TYR A 64 6.98 -5.14 -13.03
N GLU A 65 6.53 -5.62 -14.19
CA GLU A 65 5.63 -4.88 -15.07
C GLU A 65 4.27 -4.64 -14.40
N GLY A 66 3.68 -5.65 -13.74
CA GLY A 66 2.44 -5.49 -12.99
C GLY A 66 2.58 -4.49 -11.85
N ILE A 67 3.72 -4.47 -11.16
CA ILE A 67 4.01 -3.48 -10.12
C ILE A 67 4.07 -2.07 -10.72
N CYS A 68 4.81 -1.88 -11.82
CA CYS A 68 4.92 -0.58 -12.49
C CYS A 68 3.57 -0.07 -12.98
N ASN A 69 2.78 -0.92 -13.63
CA ASN A 69 1.43 -0.58 -14.10
C ASN A 69 0.52 -0.13 -12.95
N ASN A 70 0.56 -0.82 -11.80
CA ASN A 70 -0.22 -0.41 -10.63
C ASN A 70 0.24 0.94 -10.06
N ILE A 71 1.55 1.21 -10.03
CA ILE A 71 2.09 2.50 -9.57
C ILE A 71 1.64 3.62 -10.51
N GLU A 72 1.83 3.46 -11.81
CA GLU A 72 1.43 4.46 -12.81
C GLU A 72 -0.06 4.79 -12.73
N GLU A 73 -0.91 3.76 -12.62
CA GLU A 73 -2.35 3.98 -12.47
C GLU A 73 -2.67 4.68 -11.15
N ALA A 74 -2.02 4.31 -10.05
CA ALA A 74 -2.24 4.95 -8.76
C ALA A 74 -1.80 6.43 -8.76
N GLU A 75 -0.67 6.76 -9.39
CA GLU A 75 -0.20 8.14 -9.56
C GLU A 75 -1.16 8.97 -10.41
N LYS A 76 -1.69 8.42 -11.50
CA LYS A 76 -2.75 9.08 -12.28
C LYS A 76 -3.98 9.38 -11.41
N LYS A 77 -4.41 8.43 -10.57
CA LYS A 77 -5.56 8.64 -9.68
C LYS A 77 -5.27 9.65 -8.58
N LEU A 78 -4.06 9.72 -8.05
CA LEU A 78 -3.66 10.74 -7.08
C LEU A 78 -3.85 12.16 -7.64
N LEU A 79 -3.54 12.37 -8.92
CA LEU A 79 -3.72 13.66 -9.59
C LEU A 79 -5.19 13.98 -9.86
N LEU A 80 -5.93 13.00 -10.39
CA LEU A 80 -7.27 13.23 -10.93
C LEU A 80 -8.42 13.06 -9.93
N ASN A 81 -8.22 12.29 -8.85
CA ASN A 81 -9.28 11.96 -7.89
C ASN A 81 -8.99 12.58 -6.52
N LYS A 82 -9.77 13.60 -6.15
CA LYS A 82 -9.64 14.30 -4.87
C LYS A 82 -9.74 13.34 -3.67
N LYS A 83 -10.68 12.39 -3.69
CA LYS A 83 -10.87 11.44 -2.59
C LYS A 83 -9.61 10.60 -2.35
N ILE A 84 -9.02 10.05 -3.42
CA ILE A 84 -7.77 9.27 -3.32
C ILE A 84 -6.64 10.13 -2.77
N ARG A 85 -6.54 11.38 -3.22
CA ARG A 85 -5.52 12.31 -2.76
C ARG A 85 -5.66 12.65 -1.28
N ASP A 86 -6.87 12.97 -0.83
CA ASP A 86 -7.13 13.28 0.56
C ASP A 86 -6.81 12.06 1.46
N MET A 87 -7.25 10.86 1.05
CA MET A 87 -6.93 9.60 1.74
C MET A 87 -5.42 9.30 1.78
N PHE A 88 -4.69 9.58 0.69
CA PHE A 88 -3.25 9.38 0.62
C PHE A 88 -2.49 10.28 1.61
N PHE A 89 -2.86 11.56 1.69
CA PHE A 89 -2.24 12.49 2.63
C PHE A 89 -2.58 12.14 4.08
N GLU A 90 -3.85 11.83 4.38
CA GLU A 90 -4.28 11.36 5.71
C GLU A 90 -3.51 10.11 6.14
N ALA A 91 -3.45 9.09 5.28
CA ALA A 91 -2.70 7.87 5.55
C ALA A 91 -1.20 8.16 5.76
N GLY A 92 -0.66 9.08 4.97
CA GLY A 92 0.70 9.58 5.13
C GLY A 92 0.95 10.15 6.53
N GLU A 93 0.11 11.08 6.98
CA GLU A 93 0.21 11.69 8.31
C GLU A 93 0.11 10.66 9.43
N ILE A 94 -0.82 9.70 9.33
CA ILE A 94 -0.94 8.62 10.31
C ILE A 94 0.36 7.82 10.39
N LEU A 95 0.89 7.38 9.24
CA LEU A 95 2.10 6.56 9.17
C LEU A 95 3.37 7.31 9.61
N ASP A 96 3.45 8.61 9.36
CA ASP A 96 4.56 9.47 9.78
C ASP A 96 4.59 9.66 11.31
N ASN A 97 3.42 9.55 11.97
CA ASN A 97 3.29 9.65 13.43
C ASN A 97 3.47 8.32 14.18
N ILE A 98 3.61 7.18 13.48
CA ILE A 98 3.93 5.90 14.11
C ILE A 98 5.43 5.87 14.42
N LYS A 99 5.75 5.90 15.73
CA LYS A 99 7.11 5.84 16.30
C LYS A 99 7.79 4.51 16.09
#